data_AF-A0A2A4V725-F1
#
_entry.id   AF-A0A2A4V725-F1
#
_cell.length_a   1.000
_cell.length_b   1.000
_cell.length_c   1.000
_cell.angle_alpha   90.00
_cell.angle_beta   90.00
_cell.angle_gamma   90.00
#
_symmetry.space_group_name_H-M   'P 1'
#
loop_
_entity.id
_entity.type
_entity.pdbx_description
1 polymer ?
#
loop_
_entity_poly.entity_id
_entity_poly.type
_entity_poly.pdbx_seq_one_letter_code
_entity_poly.pdbx_strand_id
1 'polypeptide(L)' 'MRLIERIFQDILECIECDKVAAEDSFIARIYLRSIDILEALLSPLKNRAETNTSTILATPVHKHAPSILI' A
#
# COMPACT_ATOMS: atom_id res chain seq x y z
N MET A 1 -3.68 -4.41 -15.81
CA MET A 1 -3.88 -4.57 -14.35
C MET A 1 -2.86 -5.48 -13.67
N ARG A 2 -2.61 -6.73 -14.13
CA ARG A 2 -1.67 -7.66 -13.47
C ARG A 2 -0.24 -7.12 -13.20
N LEU A 3 0.22 -6.14 -13.98
CA LEU A 3 1.54 -5.54 -13.80
C LEU A 3 1.65 -4.74 -12.49
N ILE A 4 0.63 -3.97 -12.12
CA ILE A 4 0.63 -3.18 -10.88
C ILE A 4 0.61 -4.11 -9.66
N GLU A 5 -0.20 -5.16 -9.72
CA GLU A 5 -0.26 -6.21 -8.69
C GLU A 5 1.12 -6.84 -8.45
N ARG A 6 1.86 -7.15 -9.53
CA ARG A 6 3.23 -7.68 -9.43
C ARG A 6 4.21 -6.67 -8.83
N ILE A 7 4.13 -5.40 -9.23
CA ILE A 7 5.00 -4.35 -8.67
C ILE A 7 4.83 -4.28 -7.15
N PHE A 8 3.60 -4.32 -6.63
CA PHE A 8 3.39 -4.33 -5.19
C PHE A 8 3.88 -5.62 -4.52
N GLN A 9 3.79 -6.77 -5.17
CA GLN A 9 4.34 -8.03 -4.67
C GLN A 9 5.87 -8.03 -4.60
N ASP A 10 6.55 -7.26 -5.46
CA ASP A 10 8.01 -7.13 -5.48
C ASP A 10 8.53 -6.09 -4.48
N ILE A 11 7.67 -5.22 -3.94
CA ILE A 11 8.02 -4.20 -2.95
C ILE A 11 7.96 -4.80 -1.54
N LEU A 12 9.12 -5.08 -0.94
CA LEU A 12 9.23 -5.70 0.39
C LEU A 12 8.65 -4.83 1.52
N GLU A 13 8.71 -3.52 1.36
CA GLU A 13 8.15 -2.54 2.29
C GLU A 13 6.62 -2.51 2.25
N CYS A 14 6.00 -3.08 1.21
CA CYS A 14 4.54 -3.20 1.07
C CYS A 14 4.07 -4.39 1.90
N ILE A 15 3.62 -4.11 3.11
CA ILE A 15 3.19 -5.14 4.07
C ILE A 15 1.74 -5.57 3.86
N GLU A 16 0.95 -4.74 3.16
CA GLU A 16 -0.46 -5.00 2.84
C GLU A 16 -0.80 -4.29 1.52
N CYS A 17 -1.58 -4.94 0.67
CA CYS A 17 -2.13 -4.32 -0.53
C CYS A 17 -3.47 -4.95 -0.88
N ASP A 18 -4.53 -4.14 -0.87
CA ASP A 18 -5.87 -4.56 -1.25
C ASP A 18 -6.22 -3.97 -2.61
N LYS A 19 -6.78 -4.81 -3.48
CA LYS A 19 -7.40 -4.35 -4.72
C LYS A 19 -8.84 -3.97 -4.42
N VAL A 20 -9.22 -2.74 -4.76
CA VAL A 20 -10.53 -2.21 -4.40
C VAL A 20 -11.35 -1.87 -5.64
N ALA A 21 -12.67 -1.92 -5.51
CA ALA A 21 -13.62 -1.47 -6.54
C ALA A 21 -14.03 -0.02 -6.27
N ALA A 22 -13.04 0.88 -6.28
CA ALA A 22 -13.21 2.32 -6.06
C ALA A 22 -12.53 3.11 -7.20
N GLU A 23 -12.43 4.43 -7.07
CA GLU A 23 -11.68 5.28 -8.01
C GLU A 23 -10.20 4.89 -8.04
N ASP A 24 -9.59 4.68 -6.87
CA ASP A 24 -8.26 4.11 -6.75
C ASP A 24 -8.33 2.60 -6.91
N SER A 25 -7.46 2.01 -7.73
CA SER A 25 -7.48 0.56 -7.99
C SER A 25 -6.87 -0.27 -6.85
N PHE A 26 -6.00 0.34 -6.03
CA PHE A 26 -5.23 -0.34 -4.99
C PHE A 26 -5.05 0.54 -3.75
N ILE A 27 -5.10 -0.07 -2.57
CA ILE A 27 -4.73 0.55 -1.30
C ILE A 27 -3.59 -0.26 -0.71
N ALA A 28 -2.40 0.33 -0.62
CA ALA A 28 -1.21 -0.31 -0.10
C ALA A 28 -0.72 0.34 1.20
N ARG A 29 -0.27 -0.49 2.15
CA ARG A 29 0.41 -0.05 3.37
C ARG A 29 1.90 -0.32 3.22
N ILE A 30 2.68 0.76 3.28
CA ILE A 30 4.14 0.71 3.09
C ILE A 30 4.83 1.11 4.39
N TYR A 31 5.76 0.28 4.85
CA TYR A 31 6.58 0.55 6.04
C TYR A 31 7.95 1.09 5.64
N LEU A 32 8.23 2.34 6.03
CA LEU A 32 9.45 3.05 5.64
C LEU A 32 10.20 3.57 6.87
N ARG A 33 11.52 3.72 6.72
CA ARG A 33 12.37 4.37 7.73
C ARG A 33 12.39 5.90 7.62
N SER A 34 12.21 6.43 6.41
CA SER A 34 12.09 7.86 6.13
C SER A 34 11.09 8.08 4.99
N ILE A 35 10.50 9.27 4.90
CA ILE A 35 9.63 9.65 3.78
C ILE A 35 10.42 9.83 2.48
N ASP A 36 11.70 10.19 2.56
CA ASP A 36 12.53 10.51 1.38
C ASP A 36 12.71 9.33 0.42
N ILE A 37 12.60 8.10 0.93
CA ILE A 37 12.72 6.87 0.13
C ILE A 37 11.41 6.47 -0.57
N LEU A 38 10.27 7.06 -0.18
CA LEU A 38 8.96 6.72 -0.75
C LEU A 38 8.93 6.96 -2.26
N GLU A 39 9.46 8.10 -2.72
CA GLU A 39 9.47 8.48 -4.13
C GLU A 39 10.26 7.50 -5.01
N ALA A 40 11.39 7.00 -4.49
CA ALA A 40 12.21 6.00 -5.17
C ALA A 40 11.48 4.64 -5.21
N LEU A 41 10.84 4.27 -4.11
CA LEU A 41 10.09 3.02 -4.00
C LEU A 41 8.88 2.99 -4.95
N LEU A 42 8.18 4.11 -5.10
CA LEU A 42 7.03 4.24 -6.00
C LEU A 42 7.43 4.54 -7.45
N SER A 43 8.72 4.72 -7.75
CA SER A 43 9.19 5.02 -9.11
C SER A 43 8.72 4.03 -10.20
N PRO A 44 8.57 2.70 -9.93
CA PRO A 44 8.02 1.78 -10.93
C PRO A 44 6.55 2.03 -11.25
N LEU A 45 5.81 2.74 -10.39
CA LEU A 45 4.39 3.05 -10.56
C LEU A 45 4.16 4.39 -11.27
N LYS A 46 5.09 5.34 -11.20
CA LYS A 46 4.93 6.73 -11.68
C LYS A 46 4.37 6.89 -13.10
N ASN A 47 4.68 5.97 -14.02
CA ASN A 47 4.21 6.03 -15.41
C ASN A 47 3.03 5.10 -15.70
N ARG A 48 2.46 4.47 -14.67
CA ARG A 48 1.47 3.39 -14.79
C ARG A 48 0.23 3.60 -13.91
N ALA A 49 0.36 4.38 -12.84
CA ALA A 49 -0.71 4.71 -11.92
C ALA A 49 -0.43 6.07 -11.26
N GLU A 50 -1.51 6.81 -10.97
CA GLU A 50 -1.43 7.93 -10.05
C GLU A 50 -1.39 7.39 -8.62
N THR A 51 -0.61 8.03 -7.75
CA THR A 51 -0.42 7.60 -6.36
C THR A 51 -0.78 8.73 -5.41
N ASN A 52 -1.76 8.50 -4.54
CA ASN A 52 -2.05 9.37 -3.42
C ASN A 52 -1.51 8.75 -2.13
N THR A 53 -0.76 9.52 -1.33
CA THR A 53 -0.02 8.99 -0.18
C THR A 53 -0.41 9.73 1.09
N SER A 54 -0.72 8.98 2.15
CA SER A 54 -1.00 9.51 3.48
C SER A 54 -0.04 8.92 4.51
N THR A 55 0.44 9.75 5.43
CA THR A 55 1.30 9.30 6.54
C THR A 55 0.45 8.95 7.76
N ILE A 56 0.69 7.77 8.32
CA ILE A 56 -0.07 7.27 9.48
C ILE A 56 0.57 7.82 10.75
N LEU A 57 -0.12 8.75 11.42
CA LEU A 57 0.37 9.39 12.64
C LEU A 57 0.14 8.54 13.90
N ALA A 58 -0.92 7.73 13.91
CA ALA A 58 -1.24 6.82 14.98
C ALA A 58 -2.04 5.63 14.44
N THR A 59 -1.87 4.46 15.06
CA THR A 59 -2.69 3.26 14.81
C THR A 59 -3.46 2.94 16.10
N PRO A 60 -4.59 3.63 16.37
CA PRO A 60 -5.33 3.46 17.63
C PRO A 60 -5.96 2.07 17.76
N VAL A 61 -6.21 1.39 16.64
CA VAL A 61 -6.66 0.00 16.58
C VAL A 61 -5.70 -0.76 15.69
N HIS A 62 -4.97 -1.72 16.25
CA HIS A 62 -4.08 -2.59 15.48
C HIS A 62 -4.90 -3.59 14.69
N LYS A 63 -4.39 -3.97 13.51
CA LYS A 63 -4.97 -5.04 12.72
C LYS A 63 -4.90 -6.34 13.54
N HIS A 64 -6.04 -6.97 13.70
CA HIS A 64 -6.20 -8.23 14.43
C HIS A 64 -7.24 -9.07 13.70
N ALA A 65 -7.20 -10.38 13.91
CA ALA A 65 -8.26 -11.25 13.42
C ALA A 65 -9.59 -10.87 14.10
N PRO A 66 -10.71 -10.80 13.38
CA PRO A 66 -12.00 -10.51 13.99
C PRO A 66 -12.36 -11.63 14.98
N SER A 67 -12.73 -11.27 16.20
CA SER A 67 -13.22 -12.22 17.23
C SER A 67 -14.69 -12.63 17.02
N ILE A 68 -15.21 -12.47 15.81
CA ILE A 68 -16.58 -12.89 15.48
C ILE A 68 -16.55 -14.40 15.26
N LEU A 69 -17.34 -15.12 16.05
CA LEU A 69 -17.74 -16.49 15.75
C LEU A 69 -18.52 -16.45 14.43
N ILE A 70 -17.87 -16.87 13.35
CA ILE A 70 -18.53 -17.17 12.07
C ILE A 70 -18.91 -18.65 12.09
#